data_AF-A0A395CS21-F1
#
_entry.id   AF-A0A395CS21-F1
#
_cell.length_a   1.000
_cell.length_b   1.000
_cell.length_c   1.000
_cell.angle_alpha   90.00
_cell.angle_beta   90.00
_cell.angle_gamma   90.00
#
_symmetry.space_group_name_H-M   'P 1'
#
loop_
_entity.id
_entity.type
_entity.pdbx_description
1 polymer ?
#
loop_
_entity_poly.entity_id
_entity_poly.type
_entity_poly.pdbx_seq_one_letter_code
_entity_poly.pdbx_strand_id
1 'polypeptide(L)'
;MQARRTAPDGEHFILRSGRDEHQLWIPDPPLDGSALAAIVSLDEAEPRRAAAAMRFWRHATGQRLNADPPTPKRRQRIDHTLRALDGHLSGASYRDIAEGLFGSDRV
;
A
#
# COMPACT_ATOMS: atom_id res chain seq x y z
N MET A 1 10.04 12.16 0.90
CA MET A 1 11.03 11.60 -0.05
C MET A 1 10.32 11.39 -1.37
N GLN A 2 10.91 11.83 -2.48
CA GLN A 2 10.38 11.65 -3.81
C GLN A 2 11.38 10.83 -4.63
N ALA A 3 10.91 9.80 -5.32
CA ALA A 3 11.71 9.08 -6.30
C ALA A 3 11.06 9.23 -7.68
N ARG A 4 11.88 9.46 -8.71
CA ARG A 4 11.46 9.55 -10.11
C ARG A 4 12.26 8.54 -10.90
N ARG A 5 11.60 7.82 -11.80
CA ARG A 5 12.21 6.91 -12.76
C ARG A 5 11.60 7.17 -14.13
N THR A 6 12.44 7.43 -15.11
CA THR A 6 12.04 7.48 -16.53
C THR A 6 12.21 6.10 -17.14
N ALA A 7 11.21 5.66 -17.90
CA ALA A 7 11.17 4.38 -18.60
C ALA A 7 10.59 4.58 -20.02
N PRO A 8 10.73 3.59 -20.92
CA PRO A 8 10.18 3.70 -22.27
C PRO A 8 8.66 3.91 -22.34
N ASP A 9 7.94 3.52 -21.29
CA ASP A 9 6.49 3.69 -21.14
C ASP A 9 6.09 5.00 -20.45
N GLY A 10 7.05 5.88 -20.14
CA GLY A 10 6.82 7.17 -19.52
C GLY A 10 7.52 7.33 -18.17
N GLU A 11 6.99 8.22 -17.34
CA GLU A 11 7.58 8.58 -16.07
C GLU A 11 6.86 7.98 -14.87
N HIS A 12 7.63 7.42 -13.96
CA HIS A 12 7.15 6.80 -12.75
C HIS A 12 7.61 7.64 -11.55
N PHE A 13 6.67 8.03 -10.70
CA PHE A 13 6.93 8.81 -9.49
C PHE A 13 6.45 8.06 -8.26
N ILE A 14 7.26 8.13 -7.20
CA ILE A 14 6.87 7.75 -5.85
C ILE A 14 6.87 9.03 -5.02
N LEU A 15 5.69 9.44 -4.55
CA LEU A 15 5.49 10.57 -3.67
C LEU A 15 5.18 10.05 -2.26
N ARG A 16 6.05 10.35 -1.29
CA ARG A 16 5.84 9.99 0.12
C ARG A 16 5.48 11.20 0.96
N SER A 17 4.36 11.13 1.67
CA SER A 17 3.89 12.12 2.62
C SER A 17 3.50 11.44 3.93
N GLY A 18 4.36 11.56 4.95
CA GLY A 18 4.15 10.88 6.23
C GLY A 18 4.14 9.37 6.07
N ARG A 19 2.99 8.73 6.32
CA ARG A 19 2.78 7.28 6.14
C ARG A 19 2.22 6.91 4.76
N ASP A 20 1.81 7.90 3.98
CA ASP A 20 1.20 7.69 2.68
C ASP A 20 2.27 7.65 1.59
N GLU A 21 2.16 6.67 0.71
CA GLU A 21 2.93 6.56 -0.52
C GLU A 21 1.95 6.56 -1.71
N HIS A 22 2.21 7.43 -2.67
CA HIS A 22 1.48 7.51 -3.93
C HIS A 22 2.43 7.15 -5.07
N GLN A 23 2.04 6.16 -5.87
CA GLN A 23 2.74 5.76 -7.07
C GLN A 23 1.98 6.30 -8.27
N LEU A 24 2.67 7.04 -9.14
CA LEU A 24 2.12 7.68 -10.32
C LEU A 24 2.88 7.17 -11.55
N TRP A 25 2.13 6.86 -12.59
CA TRP A 25 2.66 6.63 -13.93
C TRP A 25 2.10 7.70 -14.85
N ILE A 26 2.99 8.42 -15.53
CA ILE A 26 2.68 9.54 -16.41
C ILE A 26 3.29 9.19 -17.78
N PRO A 27 2.50 8.63 -18.71
CA PRO A 27 3.01 8.20 -20.02
C PRO A 27 3.55 9.38 -20.82
N ASP A 28 2.83 10.50 -20.80
CA ASP A 28 3.22 11.75 -21.45
C ASP A 28 3.37 12.84 -20.38
N PRO A 29 4.61 13.31 -20.08
CA PRO A 29 4.84 14.36 -19.11
C PRO A 29 4.05 15.62 -19.48
N PRO A 30 3.14 16.10 -18.62
CA PRO A 30 2.35 17.28 -18.92
C PRO A 30 3.23 18.55 -18.85
N LEU A 31 2.78 19.61 -19.52
CA LEU A 31 3.35 20.94 -19.30
C LEU A 31 3.10 21.36 -17.84
N ASP A 32 4.03 22.14 -17.29
CA ASP A 32 3.91 22.67 -15.93
C ASP A 32 2.58 23.42 -15.75
N GLY A 33 1.90 23.14 -14.63
CA GLY A 33 0.60 23.73 -14.30
C GLY A 33 -0.61 23.11 -15.00
N SER A 34 -0.43 22.10 -15.85
CA SER A 34 -1.56 21.38 -16.47
C SER A 34 -2.36 20.58 -15.45
N ALA A 35 -3.67 20.45 -15.68
CA ALA A 35 -4.52 19.55 -14.92
C ALA A 35 -4.12 18.09 -15.18
N LEU A 36 -4.09 17.28 -14.11
CA LEU A 36 -3.87 15.84 -14.20
C LEU A 36 -5.21 15.11 -14.33
N ALA A 37 -5.27 14.16 -15.26
CA ALA A 37 -6.36 13.20 -15.37
C ALA A 37 -5.89 11.82 -14.89
N ALA A 38 -6.73 11.13 -14.11
CA ALA A 38 -6.47 9.75 -13.71
C ALA A 38 -7.25 8.80 -14.62
N ILE A 39 -6.56 7.83 -15.23
CA ILE A 39 -7.19 6.74 -15.98
C ILE A 39 -7.45 5.59 -15.01
N VAL A 40 -8.73 5.22 -14.84
CA VAL A 40 -9.15 4.11 -13.99
C VAL A 40 -9.79 3.03 -14.87
N SER A 41 -9.06 1.94 -15.10
CA SER A 41 -9.60 0.80 -15.85
C SER A 41 -10.73 0.13 -15.08
N LEU A 42 -11.78 -0.28 -15.80
CA LEU A 42 -12.91 -1.05 -15.28
C LEU A 42 -12.60 -2.55 -15.32
N ASP A 43 -11.70 -3.02 -14.46
CA ASP A 43 -11.37 -4.43 -14.29
C ASP A 43 -11.48 -4.85 -12.80
N GLU A 44 -11.08 -6.06 -12.44
CA GLU A 44 -11.18 -6.58 -11.06
C GLU A 44 -10.48 -5.72 -9.99
N ALA A 45 -9.51 -4.89 -10.39
CA ALA A 45 -8.83 -3.96 -9.52
C ALA A 45 -9.42 -2.54 -9.52
N GLU A 46 -10.52 -2.29 -10.24
CA GLU A 46 -11.20 -0.99 -10.35
C GLU A 46 -11.43 -0.34 -8.98
N PRO A 47 -12.02 -1.03 -7.97
CA PRO A 47 -12.31 -0.37 -6.70
C PRO A 47 -11.05 0.10 -5.98
N ARG A 48 -9.94 -0.63 -6.17
CA ARG A 48 -8.64 -0.28 -5.60
C ARG A 48 -8.01 0.91 -6.32
N ARG A 49 -8.10 0.95 -7.65
CA ARG A 49 -7.56 2.05 -8.47
C ARG A 49 -8.37 3.34 -8.30
N ALA A 50 -9.70 3.28 -8.28
CA ALA A 50 -10.55 4.43 -7.98
C ALA A 50 -10.25 5.00 -6.59
N ALA A 51 -10.15 4.13 -5.58
CA ALA A 51 -9.78 4.55 -4.23
C ALA A 51 -8.36 5.16 -4.17
N ALA A 52 -7.40 4.65 -4.95
CA ALA A 52 -6.06 5.21 -5.03
C ALA A 52 -6.05 6.60 -5.67
N ALA A 53 -6.77 6.80 -6.78
CA ALA A 53 -6.93 8.10 -7.42
C ALA A 53 -7.57 9.13 -6.46
N MET A 54 -8.60 8.74 -5.71
CA MET A 54 -9.23 9.60 -4.72
C MET A 54 -8.31 9.95 -3.54
N ARG A 55 -7.52 9.00 -3.05
CA ARG A 55 -6.49 9.30 -2.04
C ARG A 55 -5.45 10.28 -2.58
N PHE A 56 -4.99 10.10 -3.80
CA PHE A 56 -4.04 11.03 -4.42
C PHE A 56 -4.64 12.43 -4.58
N TRP A 57 -5.86 12.56 -5.10
CA TRP A 57 -6.53 13.85 -5.26
C TRP A 57 -6.69 14.59 -3.93
N ARG A 58 -7.11 13.89 -2.87
CA ARG A 58 -7.20 14.48 -1.51
C ARG A 58 -5.84 14.95 -1.02
N HIS A 59 -4.80 14.14 -1.18
CA HIS A 59 -3.43 14.51 -0.85
C HIS A 59 -2.96 15.76 -1.61
N ALA A 60 -3.14 15.78 -2.93
CA ALA A 60 -2.71 16.88 -3.80
C ALA A 60 -3.49 18.19 -3.54
N THR A 61 -4.74 18.11 -3.09
CA THR A 61 -5.58 19.28 -2.75
C THR A 61 -5.48 19.70 -1.28
N GLY A 62 -4.57 19.10 -0.50
CA GLY A 62 -4.40 19.42 0.92
C GLY A 62 -5.54 18.94 1.82
N GLN A 63 -6.46 18.12 1.30
CA GLN A 63 -7.48 17.47 2.13
C GLN A 63 -6.83 16.37 2.96
N ARG A 64 -6.94 16.47 4.28
CA ARG A 64 -6.38 15.46 5.19
C ARG A 64 -6.93 14.08 4.84
N LEU A 65 -6.01 13.15 4.57
CA LEU A 65 -6.33 11.75 4.41
C LEU A 65 -6.70 11.17 5.78
N ASN A 66 -7.99 10.98 6.03
CA ASN A 66 -8.46 10.09 7.08
C ASN A 66 -8.63 8.69 6.49
N ALA A 67 -7.58 8.13 5.89
CA ALA A 67 -7.57 6.70 5.70
C ALA A 67 -7.34 6.10 7.08
N ASP A 68 -8.41 5.58 7.70
CA ASP A 68 -8.28 5.03 9.05
C ASP A 68 -7.22 3.92 9.00
N PRO A 69 -6.12 4.07 9.76
CA PRO A 69 -5.14 3.00 9.83
C PRO A 69 -5.84 1.74 10.30
N PRO A 70 -5.40 0.54 9.86
CA PRO A 70 -5.97 -0.70 10.35
C PRO A 70 -5.97 -0.67 11.88
N THR A 71 -7.12 -1.00 12.47
CA THR A 71 -7.26 -1.03 13.93
C THR A 71 -6.13 -1.88 14.52
N PRO A 72 -5.67 -1.61 15.77
CA PRO A 72 -4.58 -2.37 16.37
C PRO A 72 -4.77 -3.89 16.27
N LYS A 73 -6.00 -4.37 16.48
CA LYS A 73 -6.37 -5.79 16.32
C LYS A 73 -6.22 -6.29 14.88
N ARG A 74 -6.63 -5.51 13.87
CA ARG A 74 -6.47 -5.88 12.45
C ARG A 74 -4.99 -5.92 12.07
N ARG A 75 -4.19 -4.96 12.53
CA ARG A 75 -2.73 -4.95 12.32
C ARG A 75 -2.07 -6.17 12.96
N GLN A 76 -2.39 -6.49 14.21
CA GLN A 76 -1.88 -7.67 14.90
C GLN A 76 -2.22 -8.97 14.16
N ARG A 77 -3.47 -9.10 13.67
CA ARG A 77 -3.85 -10.28 12.88
C ARG A 77 -3.01 -10.44 11.61
N ILE A 78 -2.77 -9.34 10.88
CA ILE A 78 -1.95 -9.37 9.66
C ILE A 78 -0.51 -9.78 10.01
N ASP A 79 0.08 -9.19 11.04
CA ASP A 79 1.43 -9.52 11.52
C ASP A 79 1.54 -10.99 11.93
N HIS A 80 0.58 -11.51 12.71
CA HIS A 80 0.56 -12.93 13.06
C HIS A 80 0.41 -13.85 11.85
N THR A 81 -0.46 -13.52 10.89
CA THR A 81 -0.62 -14.32 9.67
C THR A 81 0.67 -14.38 8.85
N LEU A 82 1.37 -13.25 8.70
CA LEU A 82 2.65 -13.21 8.00
C LEU A 82 3.72 -14.02 8.73
N ARG A 83 3.85 -13.86 10.04
CA ARG A 83 4.80 -14.65 10.84
C ARG A 83 4.49 -16.15 10.85
N ALA A 84 3.21 -16.51 10.87
CA ALA A 84 2.78 -17.91 10.74
C ALA A 84 3.18 -18.51 9.40
N LEU A 85 2.98 -17.75 8.32
CA LEU A 85 3.40 -18.13 6.97
C LEU A 85 4.92 -18.29 6.90
N ASP A 86 5.68 -17.33 7.41
CA ASP A 86 7.15 -17.37 7.43
C ASP A 86 7.67 -18.60 8.21
N GLY A 87 7.08 -18.88 9.38
CA GLY A 87 7.40 -20.07 10.17
C GLY A 87 7.07 -21.37 9.44
N HIS A 88 5.89 -21.45 8.81
CA HIS A 88 5.47 -22.61 8.04
C HIS A 88 6.39 -22.86 6.84
N LEU A 89 6.75 -21.81 6.09
CA LEU A 89 7.70 -21.89 4.98
C LEU A 89 9.11 -22.26 5.44
N SER A 90 9.46 -21.97 6.68
CA SER A 90 10.71 -22.37 7.32
C SER A 90 10.68 -23.80 7.90
N GLY A 91 9.57 -24.53 7.74
CA GLY A 91 9.42 -25.91 8.22
C GLY A 91 9.10 -26.04 9.71
N ALA A 92 8.75 -24.95 10.40
CA ALA A 92 8.32 -25.01 11.80
C ALA A 92 7.01 -25.79 11.94
N SER A 93 6.87 -26.53 13.05
CA SER A 93 5.59 -27.19 13.33
C SER A 93 4.51 -26.17 13.66
N TYR A 94 3.24 -26.57 13.51
CA TYR A 94 2.12 -25.73 13.96
C TYR A 94 2.23 -25.32 15.43
N ARG A 95 2.81 -26.19 16.26
CA ARG A 95 3.04 -25.93 17.68
C ARG A 95 4.09 -24.83 17.86
N ASP A 96 5.26 -24.95 17.22
CA ASP A 96 6.33 -23.95 17.33
C ASP A 96 5.85 -22.56 16.85
N ILE A 97 5.05 -22.54 15.77
CA ILE A 97 4.42 -21.31 15.26
C ILE A 97 3.46 -20.74 16.30
N ALA A 98 2.57 -21.55 16.86
CA ALA A 98 1.62 -21.09 17.86
C ALA A 98 2.32 -20.55 19.11
N GLU A 99 3.35 -21.25 19.60
CA GLU A 99 4.13 -20.84 20.77
C GLU A 99 4.86 -19.52 20.51
N GLY A 100 5.42 -19.33 19.31
CA GLY A 100 6.06 -18.07 18.91
C GLY A 100 5.11 -16.88 18.75
N LEU A 101 3.84 -17.11 18.40
CA LEU A 101 2.83 -16.05 18.23
C LEU A 101 2.08 -15.72 19.52
N PHE A 102 1.85 -16.72 20.38
CA PHE A 102 0.92 -16.62 21.49
C PHE A 102 1.57 -16.86 22.86
N GLY A 103 2.79 -17.40 22.91
CA GLY A 103 3.48 -17.85 24.12
C GLY A 103 3.13 -19.30 24.46
N SER A 104 4.09 -20.04 25.04
CA SER A 104 3.92 -21.45 25.45
C SER A 104 2.80 -21.66 26.46
N ASP A 105 2.56 -20.69 27.34
CA ASP A 105 1.50 -20.78 28.35
C ASP A 105 0.08 -20.71 27.75
N ARG A 106 -0.03 -20.42 26.45
CA ARG A 106 -1.30 -20.19 25.72
C ARG A 106 -1.54 -21.18 24.58
N VAL A 107 -0.74 -22.25 24.46
CA VAL A 107 -0.76 -23.25 23.38
C VAL A 107 -0.85 -24.66 23.95
#